data_AF-A0A158DLB6-F1
#
_entry.id   AF-A0A158DLB6-F1
#
_cell.length_a   1.000
_cell.length_b   1.000
_cell.length_c   1.000
_cell.angle_alpha   90.00
_cell.angle_beta   90.00
_cell.angle_gamma   90.00
#
_symmetry.space_group_name_H-M   'P 1'
#
loop_
_entity.id
_entity.type
_entity.pdbx_description
1 polymer ?
#
loop_
_entity_poly.entity_id
_entity_poly.type
_entity_poly.pdbx_seq_one_letter_code
_entity_poly.pdbx_strand_id
1 'polypeptide(L)'
;MREQSSFNAFGVNYRTKHFAAYYAAQIFEKLDEIHPTELLALTEVKDGDSWVSLAAPSAIDRFVRDVCGVLRPHEALASIMGLVKQYNFGFKVPQLYVSRRFRSKGEEPDDPDGENPILARLYMEGKASWRELQEWYSLEDAYRMHREWLKAKLKEAREIEAARKEAERKG
;
A
#
# COMPACT_ATOMS: atom_id res chain seq x y z
N MET A 1 2.38 5.49 9.36
CA MET A 1 1.40 4.93 10.32
C MET A 1 0.07 4.89 9.58
N ARG A 2 -0.68 3.78 9.67
CA ARG A 2 -1.92 3.58 8.88
C ARG A 2 -2.93 4.70 9.09
N GLU A 3 -3.25 5.38 8.01
CA GLU A 3 -4.18 6.50 8.01
C GLU A 3 -5.62 6.01 7.92
N GLN A 4 -6.55 6.87 8.34
CA GLN A 4 -7.97 6.67 8.16
C GLN A 4 -8.50 7.73 7.20
N SER A 5 -9.10 7.30 6.10
CA SER A 5 -9.69 8.17 5.09
C SER A 5 -11.19 8.21 5.26
N SER A 6 -11.76 9.40 5.42
CA SER A 6 -13.22 9.62 5.44
C SER A 6 -13.67 10.15 4.10
N PHE A 7 -14.79 9.66 3.59
CA PHE A 7 -15.33 10.07 2.30
C PHE A 7 -16.86 10.01 2.29
N ASN A 8 -17.47 10.89 1.49
CA ASN A 8 -18.89 10.84 1.20
C ASN A 8 -19.08 10.25 -0.19
N ALA A 9 -19.94 9.25 -0.29
CA ALA A 9 -20.32 8.66 -1.57
C ALA A 9 -21.82 8.39 -1.55
N PHE A 10 -22.51 8.85 -2.59
CA PHE A 10 -23.93 8.57 -2.81
C PHE A 10 -24.85 8.97 -1.65
N GLY A 11 -24.53 10.09 -1.00
CA GLY A 11 -25.27 10.61 0.15
C GLY A 11 -24.98 9.90 1.47
N VAL A 12 -24.01 8.98 1.50
CA VAL A 12 -23.62 8.20 2.68
C VAL A 12 -22.18 8.52 3.06
N ASN A 13 -21.91 8.64 4.36
CA ASN A 13 -20.57 8.89 4.88
C ASN A 13 -19.89 7.58 5.26
N TYR A 14 -18.67 7.40 4.78
CA TYR A 14 -17.83 6.25 5.02
C TYR A 14 -16.51 6.69 5.65
N ARG A 15 -15.86 5.76 6.34
CA ARG A 15 -14.46 5.87 6.71
C ARG A 15 -13.78 4.53 6.54
N THR A 16 -12.55 4.52 6.04
CA THR A 16 -11.77 3.30 5.85
C THR A 16 -10.39 3.48 6.46
N LYS A 17 -9.94 2.49 7.22
CA LYS A 17 -8.57 2.44 7.70
C LYS A 17 -7.71 1.70 6.68
N HIS A 18 -6.54 2.24 6.37
CA HIS A 18 -5.61 1.57 5.46
C HIS A 18 -5.24 0.16 5.96
N PHE A 19 -5.05 -0.76 5.02
CA PHE A 19 -4.56 -2.10 5.28
C PHE A 19 -3.13 -2.06 5.80
N ALA A 20 -2.78 -3.08 6.58
CA ALA A 20 -1.39 -3.32 6.95
C ALA A 20 -0.57 -3.68 5.71
N ALA A 21 0.70 -3.25 5.66
CA ALA A 21 1.58 -3.44 4.51
C ALA A 21 1.65 -4.91 4.08
N TYR A 22 1.80 -5.82 5.05
CA TYR A 22 1.83 -7.25 4.79
C TYR A 22 0.54 -7.75 4.14
N TYR A 23 -0.61 -7.46 4.75
CA TYR A 23 -1.90 -7.90 4.25
C TYR A 23 -2.23 -7.26 2.88
N ALA A 24 -1.98 -5.96 2.74
CA ALA A 24 -2.13 -5.22 1.51
C ALA A 24 -1.30 -5.83 0.36
N ALA A 25 -0.07 -6.26 0.64
CA ALA A 25 0.78 -6.92 -0.35
C ALA A 25 0.20 -8.26 -0.81
N GLN A 26 -0.36 -9.07 0.11
CA GLN A 26 -0.97 -10.35 -0.23
C GLN A 26 -2.21 -10.22 -1.12
N ILE A 27 -3.04 -9.20 -0.87
CA ILE A 27 -4.27 -8.98 -1.63
C ILE A 27 -4.04 -8.19 -2.92
N PHE A 28 -2.88 -7.55 -3.09
CA PHE A 28 -2.59 -6.70 -4.25
C PHE A 28 -2.64 -7.46 -5.58
N GLU A 29 -2.13 -8.69 -5.61
CA GLU A 29 -2.11 -9.53 -6.82
C GLU A 29 -3.50 -10.04 -7.22
N LYS A 30 -4.42 -10.14 -6.25
CA LYS A 30 -5.79 -10.64 -6.43
C LYS A 30 -6.83 -9.54 -6.30
N LEU A 31 -6.41 -8.28 -6.47
CA LEU A 31 -7.23 -7.13 -6.16
C LEU A 31 -8.52 -7.08 -7.00
N ASP A 32 -8.50 -7.64 -8.20
CA ASP A 32 -9.67 -7.69 -9.08
C ASP A 32 -10.65 -8.84 -8.75
N GLU A 33 -10.19 -9.85 -8.01
CA GLU A 33 -10.99 -11.01 -7.60
C GLU A 33 -11.38 -10.97 -6.11
N ILE A 34 -10.91 -9.95 -5.37
CA ILE A 34 -11.14 -9.83 -3.94
C ILE A 34 -12.63 -9.71 -3.61
N HIS A 35 -13.07 -10.49 -2.62
CA HIS A 35 -14.46 -10.47 -2.19
C HIS A 35 -14.81 -9.13 -1.50
N PRO A 36 -16.01 -8.55 -1.70
CA PRO A 36 -16.37 -7.27 -1.11
C PRO A 36 -16.20 -7.18 0.41
N THR A 37 -16.54 -8.25 1.14
CA THR A 37 -16.36 -8.28 2.61
C THR A 37 -14.91 -8.20 3.06
N GLU A 38 -14.01 -8.73 2.24
CA GLU A 38 -12.58 -8.72 2.52
C GLU A 38 -12.02 -7.32 2.26
N LEU A 39 -12.34 -6.75 1.10
CA LEU A 39 -11.91 -5.39 0.74
C LEU A 39 -12.50 -4.31 1.68
N LEU A 40 -13.72 -4.50 2.15
CA LEU A 40 -14.42 -3.54 3.02
C LEU A 40 -14.28 -3.86 4.51
N ALA A 41 -13.47 -4.85 4.90
CA ALA A 41 -13.32 -5.30 6.29
C ALA A 41 -12.93 -4.19 7.28
N LEU A 42 -12.12 -3.22 6.81
CA LEU A 42 -11.68 -2.06 7.60
C LEU A 42 -12.47 -0.79 7.28
N THR A 43 -13.62 -0.93 6.62
CA THR A 43 -14.49 0.18 6.23
C THR A 43 -15.73 0.20 7.12
N GLU A 44 -16.10 1.40 7.54
CA GLU A 44 -17.28 1.66 8.35
C GLU A 44 -18.15 2.70 7.66
N VAL A 45 -19.46 2.58 7.88
CA VAL A 45 -20.49 3.46 7.37
C VAL A 45 -21.18 4.18 8.52
N LYS A 46 -21.52 5.45 8.33
CA LYS A 46 -22.24 6.24 9.33
C LYS A 46 -23.74 5.94 9.26
N ASP A 47 -24.31 5.49 10.37
CA ASP A 47 -25.76 5.27 10.55
C ASP A 47 -26.23 6.04 11.79
N GLY A 48 -26.89 7.18 11.57
CA GLY A 48 -27.19 8.16 12.62
C GLY A 48 -25.92 8.68 13.30
N ASP A 49 -25.82 8.48 14.61
CA ASP A 49 -24.67 8.87 15.43
C ASP A 49 -23.60 7.77 15.55
N SER A 50 -23.86 6.59 14.98
CA SER A 50 -23.01 5.41 15.10
C SER A 50 -22.25 5.10 13.81
N TRP A 51 -21.11 4.43 13.96
CA TRP A 51 -20.35 3.85 12.86
C TRP A 51 -20.55 2.33 12.86
N VAL A 52 -20.92 1.77 11.72
CA VAL A 52 -21.21 0.35 11.54
C VAL A 52 -20.16 -0.26 10.61
N SER A 53 -19.56 -1.39 11.02
CA SER A 53 -18.58 -2.10 10.20
C SER A 53 -19.22 -2.76 8.98
N LEU A 54 -18.54 -2.66 7.84
CA LEU A 54 -18.89 -3.34 6.58
C LEU A 54 -18.21 -4.71 6.42
N ALA A 55 -17.63 -5.28 7.47
CA ALA A 55 -16.97 -6.59 7.41
C ALA A 55 -17.93 -7.77 7.19
N ALA A 56 -19.25 -7.56 7.36
CA ALA A 56 -20.27 -8.59 7.17
C ALA A 56 -21.09 -8.35 5.89
N PRO A 57 -21.45 -9.42 5.12
CA PRO A 57 -22.28 -9.30 3.93
C PRO A 57 -23.60 -8.55 4.18
N SER A 58 -24.26 -8.86 5.31
CA SER A 58 -25.53 -8.22 5.68
C SER A 58 -25.42 -6.72 5.94
N ALA A 59 -24.26 -6.24 6.40
CA ALA A 59 -24.00 -4.82 6.57
C ALA A 59 -23.78 -4.14 5.21
N ILE A 60 -23.05 -4.80 4.30
CA ILE A 60 -22.85 -4.31 2.93
C ILE A 60 -24.20 -4.17 2.22
N ASP A 61 -25.01 -5.23 2.20
CA ASP A 61 -26.31 -5.25 1.51
C ASP A 61 -27.26 -4.17 2.02
N ARG A 62 -27.19 -3.85 3.33
CA ARG A 62 -28.07 -2.87 3.97
C ARG A 62 -27.60 -1.43 3.77
N PHE A 63 -26.30 -1.17 3.85
CA PHE A 63 -25.75 0.19 3.99
C PHE A 63 -24.96 0.68 2.77
N VAL A 64 -24.55 -0.21 1.87
CA VAL A 64 -23.92 0.18 0.60
C VAL A 64 -25.01 0.38 -0.44
N ARG A 65 -25.53 1.61 -0.48
CA ARG A 65 -26.65 2.00 -1.34
C ARG A 65 -26.50 3.44 -1.78
N ASP A 66 -27.13 3.76 -2.90
CA ASP A 66 -27.24 5.13 -3.37
C ASP A 66 -28.51 5.79 -2.85
N VAL A 67 -28.35 6.74 -1.94
CA VAL A 67 -29.47 7.52 -1.38
C VAL A 67 -29.96 8.57 -2.38
N CYS A 68 -29.12 8.99 -3.32
CA CYS A 68 -29.46 9.92 -4.38
C CYS A 68 -30.23 9.26 -5.53
N GLY A 69 -30.27 7.92 -5.60
CA GLY A 69 -31.05 7.15 -6.57
C GLY A 69 -30.53 7.18 -8.01
N VAL A 70 -29.23 7.45 -8.19
CA VAL A 70 -28.55 7.54 -9.50
C VAL A 70 -28.03 6.18 -9.95
N LEU A 71 -27.52 5.36 -9.03
CA LEU A 71 -26.85 4.09 -9.29
C LEU A 71 -27.66 2.90 -8.79
N ARG A 72 -27.53 1.78 -9.50
CA ARG A 72 -28.00 0.48 -9.04
C ARG A 72 -27.11 -0.03 -7.90
N PRO A 73 -27.60 -0.92 -7.01
CA PRO A 73 -26.84 -1.37 -5.84
C PRO A 73 -25.44 -1.92 -6.16
N HIS A 74 -25.31 -2.71 -7.23
CA HIS A 74 -24.02 -3.26 -7.65
C HIS A 74 -23.04 -2.18 -8.16
N GLU A 75 -23.53 -1.10 -8.77
CA GLU A 75 -22.71 0.03 -9.25
C GLU A 75 -22.24 0.89 -8.06
N ALA A 76 -23.11 1.09 -7.07
CA ALA A 76 -22.74 1.74 -5.82
C ALA A 76 -21.65 0.94 -5.11
N LEU A 77 -21.84 -0.37 -4.95
CA LEU A 77 -20.84 -1.26 -4.35
C LEU A 77 -19.49 -1.21 -5.08
N ALA A 78 -19.50 -1.38 -6.41
CA ALA A 78 -18.29 -1.32 -7.21
C ALA A 78 -17.56 0.03 -7.06
N SER A 79 -18.31 1.13 -6.96
CA SER A 79 -17.73 2.47 -6.77
C SER A 79 -17.10 2.64 -5.38
N ILE A 80 -17.76 2.18 -4.32
CA ILE A 80 -17.18 2.20 -2.95
C ILE A 80 -15.92 1.33 -2.90
N MET A 81 -15.97 0.14 -3.49
CA MET A 81 -14.80 -0.73 -3.60
C MET A 81 -13.66 -0.04 -4.36
N GLY A 82 -13.97 0.64 -5.47
CA GLY A 82 -13.00 1.42 -6.24
C GLY A 82 -12.32 2.51 -5.40
N LEU A 83 -13.09 3.26 -4.60
CA LEU A 83 -12.54 4.27 -3.70
C LEU A 83 -11.64 3.65 -2.62
N VAL A 84 -12.08 2.55 -1.99
CA VAL A 84 -11.25 1.85 -0.98
C VAL A 84 -9.98 1.29 -1.60
N LYS A 85 -10.03 0.76 -2.83
CA LYS A 85 -8.84 0.35 -3.60
C LYS A 85 -7.92 1.56 -3.81
N GLN A 86 -8.47 2.70 -4.22
CA GLN A 86 -7.68 3.90 -4.45
C GLN A 86 -6.98 4.41 -3.18
N TYR A 87 -7.67 4.40 -2.02
CA TYR A 87 -7.03 4.81 -0.76
C TYR A 87 -5.90 3.88 -0.31
N ASN A 88 -6.01 2.58 -0.60
CA ASN A 88 -5.02 1.60 -0.16
C ASN A 88 -3.88 1.37 -1.18
N PHE A 89 -4.16 1.54 -2.47
CA PHE A 89 -3.28 1.12 -3.58
C PHE A 89 -3.09 2.19 -4.66
N GLY A 90 -3.80 3.31 -4.58
CA GLY A 90 -3.74 4.39 -5.59
C GLY A 90 -2.51 5.30 -5.48
N PHE A 91 -1.55 4.98 -4.61
CA PHE A 91 -0.34 5.78 -4.45
C PHE A 91 0.60 5.57 -5.64
N LYS A 92 1.18 6.67 -6.14
CA LYS A 92 2.18 6.59 -7.22
C LYS A 92 3.52 6.22 -6.62
N VAL A 93 4.07 5.07 -6.98
CA VAL A 93 5.46 4.71 -6.67
C VAL A 93 6.37 5.39 -7.69
N PRO A 94 7.11 6.46 -7.34
CA PRO A 94 7.99 7.12 -8.29
C PRO A 94 9.20 6.22 -8.53
N GLN A 95 9.41 5.78 -9.77
CA GLN A 95 10.56 4.94 -10.11
C GLN A 95 11.87 5.67 -9.78
N LEU A 96 12.72 5.05 -8.97
CA LEU A 96 14.09 5.50 -8.74
C LEU A 96 14.97 4.93 -9.85
N TYR A 97 15.49 5.80 -10.72
CA TYR A 97 16.45 5.39 -11.72
C TYR A 97 17.78 5.02 -11.05
N VAL A 98 18.04 3.73 -10.90
CA VAL A 98 19.34 3.20 -10.50
C VAL A 98 20.17 2.97 -11.76
N SER A 99 21.25 3.74 -11.91
CA SER A 99 22.21 3.56 -13.00
C SER A 99 22.82 2.15 -12.93
N ARG A 100 22.96 1.50 -14.09
CA ARG A 100 23.47 0.11 -14.19
C ARG A 100 24.76 -0.14 -13.41
N ARG A 101 25.63 0.86 -13.27
CA ARG A 101 26.90 0.76 -12.53
C ARG A 101 26.75 0.61 -11.01
N PHE A 102 25.59 0.96 -10.46
CA PHE A 102 25.25 0.82 -9.04
C PHE A 102 24.30 -0.35 -8.76
N ARG A 103 23.91 -1.09 -9.80
CA ARG A 103 23.14 -2.33 -9.63
C ARG A 103 24.11 -3.42 -9.18
N SER A 104 23.81 -4.08 -8.07
CA SER A 104 24.53 -5.30 -7.70
C SER A 104 24.33 -6.36 -8.79
N LYS A 105 25.32 -7.25 -9.00
CA LYS A 105 25.24 -8.36 -9.98
C LYS A 105 24.15 -9.40 -9.67
N GLY A 106 23.33 -9.18 -8.65
CA GLY A 106 22.20 -9.99 -8.23
C GLY A 106 21.02 -9.09 -7.86
N GLU A 107 20.60 -8.19 -8.75
CA GLU A 107 19.18 -7.83 -8.78
C GLU A 107 18.44 -9.12 -9.13
N GLU A 108 18.16 -9.94 -8.10
CA GLU A 108 17.35 -11.13 -8.25
C GLU A 108 16.01 -10.71 -8.89
N PRO A 109 15.51 -11.53 -9.83
CA PRO A 109 14.21 -11.33 -10.44
C PRO A 109 13.16 -11.29 -9.33
N ASP A 110 12.07 -10.56 -9.58
CA ASP A 110 10.88 -10.54 -8.74
C ASP A 110 10.62 -11.93 -8.15
N ASP A 111 10.61 -12.01 -6.82
CA ASP A 111 10.50 -13.25 -6.07
C ASP A 111 9.22 -13.99 -6.52
N PRO A 112 9.34 -15.18 -7.16
CA PRO A 112 8.19 -15.90 -7.68
C PRO A 112 7.32 -16.55 -6.58
N ASP A 113 7.77 -16.52 -5.31
CA ASP A 113 7.11 -17.19 -4.19
C ASP A 113 6.12 -16.30 -3.39
N GLY A 114 5.79 -15.10 -3.90
CA GLY A 114 4.61 -14.34 -3.44
C GLY A 114 4.83 -13.45 -2.21
N GLU A 115 6.06 -13.30 -1.72
CA GLU A 115 6.40 -12.22 -0.80
C GLU A 115 6.79 -10.97 -1.60
N ASN A 116 6.09 -9.86 -1.34
CA ASN A 116 6.43 -8.60 -1.99
C ASN A 116 7.90 -8.24 -1.67
N PRO A 117 8.80 -8.15 -2.66
CA PRO A 117 10.25 -8.06 -2.46
C PRO A 117 10.67 -6.82 -1.66
N ILE A 118 9.80 -5.80 -1.58
CA ILE A 118 10.04 -4.61 -0.78
C ILE A 118 9.91 -4.90 0.72
N LEU A 119 8.93 -5.70 1.13
CA LEU A 119 8.72 -6.02 2.54
C LEU A 119 9.86 -6.88 3.08
N ALA A 120 10.25 -7.90 2.32
CA ALA A 120 11.40 -8.76 2.65
C ALA A 120 12.68 -7.94 2.78
N ARG A 121 12.95 -7.03 1.83
CA ARG A 121 14.13 -6.14 1.90
C ARG A 121 14.12 -5.22 3.11
N LEU A 122 12.98 -4.61 3.45
CA LEU A 122 12.86 -3.76 4.63
C LEU A 122 13.17 -4.53 5.92
N TYR A 123 12.72 -5.78 6.00
CA TYR A 123 13.01 -6.66 7.13
C TYR A 123 14.50 -7.03 7.19
N MET A 124 15.06 -7.55 6.10
CA MET A 124 16.47 -7.97 6.03
C MET A 124 17.45 -6.84 6.34
N GLU A 125 17.14 -5.62 5.90
CA GLU A 125 17.96 -4.42 6.13
C GLU A 125 17.68 -3.73 7.48
N GLY A 126 16.85 -4.34 8.33
CA GLY A 126 16.52 -3.84 9.66
C GLY A 126 15.80 -2.48 9.64
N LYS A 127 15.07 -2.16 8.56
CA LYS A 127 14.30 -0.91 8.43
C LYS A 127 12.92 -1.00 9.04
N ALA A 128 12.36 -2.20 9.12
CA ALA A 128 11.12 -2.48 9.83
C ALA A 128 11.15 -3.93 10.35
N SER A 129 10.51 -4.18 11.48
CA SER A 129 10.20 -5.53 11.94
C SER A 129 8.94 -6.07 11.26
N TRP A 130 8.79 -7.40 11.21
CA TRP A 130 7.57 -8.03 10.70
C TRP A 130 6.31 -7.56 11.43
N ARG A 131 6.41 -7.38 12.76
CA ARG A 131 5.29 -6.88 13.57
C ARG A 131 4.84 -5.50 13.10
N GLU A 132 5.76 -4.59 12.84
CA GLU A 132 5.43 -3.24 12.37
C GLU A 132 4.78 -3.27 10.96
N LEU A 133 5.26 -4.14 10.07
CA LEU A 133 4.69 -4.32 8.73
C LEU A 133 3.29 -4.96 8.76
N GLN A 134 2.99 -5.77 9.78
CA GLN A 134 1.69 -6.40 9.99
C GLN A 134 0.69 -5.51 10.74
N GLU A 135 1.16 -4.55 11.55
CA GLU A 135 0.28 -3.77 12.41
C GLU A 135 0.20 -2.27 12.06
N TRP A 136 1.33 -1.64 11.73
CA TRP A 136 1.50 -0.17 11.85
C TRP A 136 1.74 0.55 10.53
N TYR A 137 2.41 -0.09 9.58
CA TYR A 137 2.70 0.51 8.28
C TYR A 137 1.63 0.13 7.26
N SER A 138 1.24 1.10 6.41
CA SER A 138 0.50 0.82 5.18
C SER A 138 1.47 0.32 4.09
N LEU A 139 0.93 -0.16 2.97
CA LEU A 139 1.77 -0.51 1.83
C LEU A 139 2.53 0.73 1.31
N GLU A 140 1.88 1.89 1.23
CA GLU A 140 2.53 3.15 0.84
C GLU A 140 3.69 3.51 1.78
N ASP A 141 3.50 3.35 3.11
CA ASP A 141 4.57 3.57 4.09
C ASP A 141 5.80 2.70 3.77
N ALA A 142 5.59 1.40 3.50
CA ALA A 142 6.67 0.48 3.16
C ALA A 142 7.41 0.91 1.88
N TYR A 143 6.68 1.28 0.82
CA TYR A 143 7.30 1.80 -0.40
C TYR A 143 8.11 3.08 -0.17
N ARG A 144 7.62 3.99 0.69
CA ARG A 144 8.33 5.21 1.08
C ARG A 144 9.61 4.89 1.85
N MET A 145 9.54 4.00 2.84
CA MET A 145 10.70 3.58 3.63
C MET A 145 11.78 2.94 2.74
N HIS A 146 11.39 2.05 1.84
CA HIS A 146 12.32 1.38 0.92
C HIS A 146 12.99 2.39 -0.02
N ARG A 147 12.23 3.38 -0.49
CA ARG A 147 12.75 4.47 -1.32
C ARG A 147 13.77 5.33 -0.59
N GLU A 148 13.52 5.70 0.66
CA GLU A 148 14.45 6.50 1.45
C GLU A 148 15.75 5.73 1.73
N TRP A 149 15.64 4.45 2.07
CA TRP A 149 16.79 3.56 2.20
C TRP A 149 17.58 3.45 0.89
N LEU A 150 16.93 3.22 -0.25
CA LEU A 150 17.60 3.09 -1.54
C LEU A 150 18.32 4.39 -1.92
N LYS A 151 17.72 5.56 -1.67
CA LYS A 151 18.37 6.86 -1.89
C LYS A 151 19.65 7.01 -1.04
N ALA A 152 19.61 6.60 0.22
CA ALA A 152 20.77 6.64 1.10
C ALA A 152 21.89 5.73 0.57
N LYS A 153 21.57 4.49 0.18
CA LYS A 153 22.53 3.54 -0.43
C LYS A 153 23.14 4.07 -1.72
N LEU A 154 22.36 4.70 -2.59
CA LEU A 154 22.88 5.30 -3.83
C LEU A 154 23.80 6.49 -3.58
N LYS A 155 23.51 7.29 -2.54
CA LYS A 155 24.37 8.40 -2.14
C LYS A 155 25.71 7.88 -1.63
N GLU A 156 25.68 6.91 -0.73
CA GLU A 156 26.87 6.26 -0.17
C GLU A 156 27.74 5.62 -1.28
N ALA A 157 27.12 4.89 -2.22
CA ALA A 157 27.83 4.29 -3.34
C ALA A 157 28.52 5.32 -4.24
N ARG A 158 27.89 6.49 -4.46
CA ARG A 158 28.50 7.59 -5.24
C ARG A 158 29.68 8.23 -4.51
N GLU A 159 29.59 8.38 -3.19
CA GLU A 159 30.68 8.91 -2.36
C GLU A 159 31.88 7.97 -2.35
N ILE A 160 31.64 6.66 -2.23
CA ILE A 160 32.70 5.64 -2.34
C ILE A 160 33.35 5.65 -3.72
N GLU A 161 32.57 5.71 -4.80
CA GLU A 161 33.11 5.78 -6.16
C GLU A 161 33.96 7.05 -6.39
N ALA A 162 33.50 8.20 -5.87
CA ALA A 162 34.23 9.47 -5.95
C ALA A 162 35.56 9.40 -5.18
N ALA A 163 35.54 8.88 -3.95
CA ALA A 163 36.74 8.71 -3.13
C ALA A 163 37.74 7.75 -3.79
N ARG A 164 37.27 6.65 -4.37
CA ARG A 164 38.12 5.70 -5.10
C ARG A 164 38.80 6.35 -6.31
N LYS A 165 38.04 7.10 -7.13
CA LYS A 165 38.59 7.81 -8.29
C LYS A 165 39.59 8.90 -7.90
N GLU A 166 39.39 9.54 -6.75
CA GLU A 166 40.33 10.54 -6.24
C GLU A 166 41.63 9.89 -5.74
N ALA A 167 41.53 8.74 -5.06
CA ALA A 167 42.70 7.96 -4.65
C ALA A 167 43.50 7.43 -5.85
N GLU A 168 42.82 6.91 -6.88
CA GLU A 168 43.44 6.44 -8.14
C GLU A 168 44.08 7.57 -8.96
N ARG A 169 43.71 8.84 -8.73
CA ARG A 169 44.33 10.01 -9.37
C ARG A 169 45.52 10.58 -8.60
N LYS A 170 45.64 10.26 -7.30
CA LYS A 170 46.68 10.77 -6.39
C LYS A 170 47.81 9.76 -6.18
N GLY A 171 47.61 8.49 -6.50
CA GLY A 171 48.65 7.44 -6.55
C GLY A 171 49.17 7.25 -7.96
#